data_AF-A0A349YT28-F1
#
_entry.id   AF-A0A349YT28-F1
#
_cell.length_a   1.000
_cell.length_b   1.000
_cell.length_c   1.000
_cell.angle_alpha   90.00
_cell.angle_beta   90.00
_cell.angle_gamma   90.00
#
_symmetry.space_group_name_H-M   'P 1'
#
loop_
_entity.id
_entity.type
_entity.pdbx_description
1 polymer ?
#
loop_
_entity_poly.entity_id
_entity_poly.type
_entity_poly.pdbx_seq_one_letter_code
_entity_poly.pdbx_strand_id
1 'polypeptide(L)'
;QVVEDKIKDIDELKKILDTNTKPSNIASFFFSLPDNPAAANLDRSVIDFDVLLSDDENFKIVFIIFYTAIIYHIAQILRLKNMTMPRHISFSGNGSKILRVITPDDKLLAKFTSKIFQLLNVDGTDGKLEILGLGDMSSSPKQATCKGALVTNHPLDEDRDKVVILKGDGTSFVSNDDTYDSIDAAYIDKTKVAVENFFEFAFYKLNKEFNFDENFGVTPESLALAKDVCRDDLDTFINRGITLAKEDSNGQEKISETTFFYPIKGVMNVLSEAINNSLMNEKN
;
A
#
# COMPACT_ATOMS: atom_id res chain seq x y z
N GLN A 1 -40.30 8.19 15.90
CA GLN A 1 -40.20 7.29 14.73
C GLN A 1 -38.95 7.55 13.90
N VAL A 2 -38.90 8.46 12.91
CA VAL A 2 -37.69 8.62 12.05
C VAL A 2 -36.38 8.90 12.83
N VAL A 3 -36.45 9.67 13.92
CA VAL A 3 -35.27 9.94 14.78
C VAL A 3 -34.93 8.75 15.68
N GLU A 4 -35.91 8.01 16.16
CA GLU A 4 -35.70 6.80 16.99
C GLU A 4 -35.15 5.64 16.16
N ASP A 5 -35.61 5.48 14.91
CA ASP A 5 -35.12 4.47 13.98
C ASP A 5 -33.66 4.76 13.60
N LYS A 6 -33.30 6.03 13.35
CA LYS A 6 -31.89 6.44 13.14
C LYS A 6 -30.98 6.17 14.34
N ILE A 7 -31.47 6.37 15.57
CA ILE A 7 -30.70 6.09 16.79
C ILE A 7 -30.48 4.58 16.95
N LYS A 8 -31.49 3.77 16.66
CA LYS A 8 -31.42 2.31 16.72
C LYS A 8 -30.43 1.74 15.70
N ASP A 9 -30.41 2.27 14.49
CA ASP A 9 -29.46 1.86 13.43
C ASP A 9 -28.01 2.15 13.83
N ILE A 10 -27.75 3.30 14.49
CA ILE A 10 -26.42 3.66 15.01
C ILE A 10 -25.98 2.72 16.13
N ASP A 11 -26.87 2.33 17.04
CA ASP A 11 -26.54 1.41 18.13
C ASP A 11 -26.30 -0.02 17.62
N GLU A 12 -26.99 -0.43 16.56
CA GLU A 12 -26.76 -1.72 15.92
C GLU A 12 -25.43 -1.74 15.15
N LEU A 13 -25.09 -0.64 14.45
CA LEU A 13 -23.77 -0.42 13.86
C LEU A 13 -22.65 -0.45 14.91
N LYS A 14 -22.83 0.27 16.03
CA LYS A 14 -21.89 0.24 17.16
C LYS A 14 -21.72 -1.18 17.70
N LYS A 15 -22.81 -1.92 17.89
CA LYS A 15 -22.74 -3.31 18.35
C LYS A 15 -22.00 -4.22 17.37
N ILE A 16 -22.18 -4.04 16.06
CA ILE A 16 -21.43 -4.78 15.03
C ILE A 16 -19.94 -4.42 15.10
N LEU A 17 -19.60 -3.15 15.30
CA LEU A 17 -18.21 -2.67 15.42
C LEU A 17 -17.55 -3.17 16.72
N ASP A 18 -18.25 -3.10 17.85
CA ASP A 18 -17.77 -3.52 19.16
C ASP A 18 -17.59 -5.05 19.26
N THR A 19 -18.33 -5.82 18.46
CA THR A 19 -18.22 -7.29 18.42
C THR A 19 -17.21 -7.79 17.39
N ASN A 20 -16.76 -6.95 16.45
CA ASN A 20 -15.75 -7.32 15.48
C ASN A 20 -14.34 -6.99 15.99
N THR A 21 -13.60 -8.01 16.42
CA THR A 21 -12.23 -7.82 16.92
C THR A 21 -11.17 -7.80 15.82
N LYS A 22 -11.55 -8.03 14.55
CA LYS A 22 -10.63 -8.05 13.40
C LYS A 22 -10.80 -6.79 12.55
N PRO A 23 -9.80 -5.87 12.53
CA PRO A 23 -9.87 -4.63 11.75
C PRO A 23 -10.15 -4.84 10.25
N SER A 24 -9.66 -5.94 9.65
CA SER A 24 -9.92 -6.27 8.24
C SER A 24 -11.39 -6.55 7.93
N ASN A 25 -12.12 -7.13 8.87
CA ASN A 25 -13.56 -7.36 8.73
C ASN A 25 -14.33 -6.04 8.82
N ILE A 26 -13.93 -5.16 9.75
CA ILE A 26 -14.51 -3.82 9.91
C ILE A 26 -14.30 -3.01 8.62
N ALA A 27 -13.07 -2.97 8.10
CA ALA A 27 -12.78 -2.28 6.85
C ALA A 27 -13.61 -2.85 5.69
N SER A 28 -13.67 -4.17 5.55
CA SER A 28 -14.48 -4.82 4.50
C SER A 28 -15.97 -4.48 4.62
N PHE A 29 -16.49 -4.41 5.85
CA PHE A 29 -17.86 -3.99 6.10
C PHE A 29 -18.09 -2.55 5.63
N PHE A 30 -17.25 -1.60 6.03
CA PHE A 30 -17.36 -0.19 5.59
C PHE A 30 -17.27 -0.04 4.07
N PHE A 31 -16.33 -0.73 3.42
CA PHE A 31 -16.23 -0.73 1.94
C PHE A 31 -17.40 -1.39 1.22
N SER A 32 -18.24 -2.16 1.91
CA SER A 32 -19.43 -2.79 1.35
C SER A 32 -20.72 -2.01 1.63
N LEU A 33 -20.66 -1.03 2.53
CA LEU A 33 -21.83 -0.30 3.01
C LEU A 33 -22.57 0.45 1.89
N PRO A 34 -21.89 1.13 0.93
CA PRO A 34 -22.56 1.83 -0.17
C PRO A 34 -23.37 0.91 -1.11
N ASP A 35 -22.95 -0.35 -1.21
CA ASP A 35 -23.59 -1.37 -2.05
C ASP A 35 -24.67 -2.18 -1.30
N ASN A 36 -24.83 -1.95 0.01
CA ASN A 36 -25.78 -2.69 0.82
C ASN A 36 -27.21 -2.18 0.60
N PRO A 37 -28.18 -3.04 0.22
CA PRO A 37 -29.58 -2.63 0.04
C PRO A 37 -30.20 -1.96 1.27
N ALA A 38 -29.78 -2.33 2.48
CA ALA A 38 -30.25 -1.73 3.72
C ALA A 38 -29.80 -0.27 3.89
N ALA A 39 -28.69 0.12 3.25
CA ALA A 39 -28.13 1.46 3.30
C ALA A 39 -28.60 2.37 2.13
N ALA A 40 -29.51 1.89 1.26
CA ALA A 40 -29.91 2.60 0.05
C ALA A 40 -30.52 3.99 0.28
N ASN A 41 -31.11 4.23 1.46
CA ASN A 41 -31.72 5.51 1.84
C ASN A 41 -30.76 6.43 2.63
N LEU A 42 -29.53 5.98 2.91
CA LEU A 42 -28.52 6.78 3.59
C LEU A 42 -27.80 7.69 2.59
N ASP A 43 -27.33 8.83 3.08
CA ASP A 43 -26.55 9.76 2.29
C ASP A 43 -25.20 9.12 1.95
N ARG A 44 -24.92 8.93 0.65
CA ARG A 44 -23.69 8.33 0.16
C ARG A 44 -22.44 9.09 0.62
N SER A 45 -22.52 10.41 0.73
CA SER A 45 -21.37 11.21 1.21
C SER A 45 -20.96 10.87 2.64
N VAL A 46 -21.83 10.22 3.42
CA VAL A 46 -21.60 9.85 4.82
C VAL A 46 -21.22 8.38 4.97
N ILE A 47 -21.60 7.52 4.03
CA ILE A 47 -21.37 6.06 4.13
C ILE A 47 -20.33 5.54 3.14
N ASP A 48 -19.94 6.34 2.15
CA ASP A 48 -18.93 5.98 1.18
C ASP A 48 -17.54 6.11 1.80
N PHE A 49 -17.04 4.98 2.28
CA PHE A 49 -15.76 4.92 2.96
C PHE A 49 -14.58 5.27 2.04
N ASP A 50 -14.69 5.04 0.73
CA ASP A 50 -13.66 5.47 -0.23
C ASP A 50 -13.58 7.01 -0.26
N VAL A 51 -14.74 7.69 -0.26
CA VAL A 51 -14.82 9.16 -0.21
C VAL A 51 -14.32 9.69 1.13
N LEU A 52 -14.78 9.11 2.25
CA LEU A 52 -14.36 9.54 3.58
C LEU A 52 -12.84 9.44 3.77
N LEU A 53 -12.22 8.36 3.28
CA LEU A 53 -10.77 8.21 3.34
C LEU A 53 -10.05 9.16 2.39
N SER A 54 -10.59 9.40 1.19
CA SER A 54 -10.03 10.34 0.21
C SER A 54 -10.08 11.79 0.69
N ASP A 55 -11.11 12.16 1.44
CA ASP A 55 -11.29 13.51 1.99
C ASP A 55 -10.49 13.73 3.30
N ASP A 56 -9.99 12.65 3.92
CA ASP A 56 -9.12 12.74 5.10
C ASP A 56 -7.68 13.08 4.70
N GLU A 57 -7.37 14.37 4.73
CA GLU A 57 -6.05 14.94 4.43
C GLU A 57 -4.96 14.50 5.43
N ASN A 58 -5.33 14.13 6.67
CA ASN A 58 -4.37 13.76 7.70
C ASN A 58 -3.87 12.32 7.52
N PHE A 59 -4.75 11.39 7.20
CA PHE A 59 -4.39 9.98 7.03
C PHE A 59 -3.84 9.64 5.64
N LYS A 60 -3.99 10.54 4.67
CA LYS A 60 -3.58 10.31 3.28
C LYS A 60 -2.10 9.93 3.12
N ILE A 61 -1.23 10.45 3.99
CA ILE A 61 0.20 10.11 4.00
C ILE A 61 0.45 8.62 4.18
N VAL A 62 -0.38 7.90 4.95
CA VAL A 62 -0.27 6.45 5.17
C VAL A 62 -0.43 5.70 3.85
N PHE A 63 -1.41 6.08 3.05
CA PHE A 63 -1.71 5.48 1.75
C PHE A 63 -0.62 5.80 0.72
N ILE A 64 -0.08 7.03 0.74
CA ILE A 64 1.04 7.43 -0.12
C ILE A 64 2.30 6.62 0.20
N ILE A 65 2.65 6.44 1.48
CA ILE A 65 3.80 5.61 1.90
C ILE A 65 3.60 4.16 1.44
N PHE A 66 2.41 3.59 1.69
CA PHE A 66 2.08 2.22 1.29
C PHE A 66 2.29 2.01 -0.22
N TYR A 67 1.71 2.88 -1.04
CA TYR A 67 1.85 2.80 -2.50
C TYR A 67 3.30 3.01 -2.95
N THR A 68 3.97 4.01 -2.38
CA THR A 68 5.37 4.33 -2.71
C THR A 68 6.28 3.14 -2.39
N ALA A 69 6.07 2.44 -1.28
CA ALA A 69 6.84 1.25 -0.91
C ALA A 69 6.72 0.14 -1.97
N ILE A 70 5.51 -0.10 -2.49
CA ILE A 70 5.28 -1.08 -3.57
C ILE A 70 6.02 -0.68 -4.84
N ILE A 71 5.85 0.56 -5.30
CA ILE A 71 6.47 1.03 -6.55
C ILE A 71 8.00 1.09 -6.42
N TYR A 72 8.52 1.52 -5.25
CA TYR A 72 9.95 1.52 -4.95
C TYR A 72 10.54 0.10 -5.07
N HIS A 73 9.86 -0.89 -4.51
CA HIS A 73 10.29 -2.28 -4.57
C HIS A 73 10.23 -2.85 -6.00
N ILE A 74 9.19 -2.50 -6.76
CA ILE A 74 9.11 -2.84 -8.19
C ILE A 74 10.28 -2.22 -8.96
N ALA A 75 10.63 -0.96 -8.67
CA ALA A 75 11.77 -0.29 -9.31
C ALA A 75 13.09 -1.04 -9.06
N GLN A 76 13.32 -1.55 -7.84
CA GLN A 76 14.48 -2.39 -7.53
C GLN A 76 14.50 -3.66 -8.39
N ILE A 77 13.36 -4.35 -8.52
CA ILE A 77 13.23 -5.54 -9.38
C ILE A 77 13.57 -5.21 -10.84
N LEU A 78 12.99 -4.13 -11.38
CA LEU A 78 13.21 -3.72 -12.77
C LEU A 78 14.70 -3.48 -13.03
N ARG A 79 15.40 -2.77 -12.12
CA ARG A 79 16.83 -2.51 -12.24
C ARG A 79 17.66 -3.79 -12.20
N LEU A 80 17.38 -4.70 -11.26
CA LEU A 80 18.10 -5.96 -11.15
C LEU A 80 17.88 -6.88 -12.36
N LYS A 81 16.74 -6.74 -13.04
CA LYS A 81 16.44 -7.46 -14.28
C LYS A 81 16.84 -6.72 -15.56
N ASN A 82 17.40 -5.51 -15.46
CA ASN A 82 17.65 -4.61 -16.59
C ASN A 82 16.40 -4.41 -17.47
N MET A 83 15.25 -4.21 -16.83
CA MET A 83 13.97 -3.94 -17.48
C MET A 83 13.65 -2.45 -17.42
N THR A 84 13.03 -1.95 -18.49
CA THR A 84 12.49 -0.60 -18.54
C THR A 84 11.22 -0.47 -17.70
N MET A 85 10.80 0.76 -17.43
CA MET A 85 9.51 1.08 -16.85
C MET A 85 8.36 0.37 -17.60
N PRO A 86 7.36 -0.19 -16.91
CA PRO A 86 6.20 -0.77 -17.58
C PRO A 86 5.30 0.32 -18.18
N ARG A 87 4.65 0.00 -19.31
CA ARG A 87 3.65 0.89 -19.91
C ARG A 87 2.30 0.87 -19.20
N HIS A 88 1.94 -0.25 -18.58
CA HIS A 88 0.66 -0.41 -17.91
C HIS A 88 0.87 -1.08 -16.56
N ILE A 89 0.23 -0.55 -15.53
CA ILE A 89 0.15 -1.17 -14.21
C ILE A 89 -1.33 -1.29 -13.85
N SER A 90 -1.77 -2.47 -13.43
CA SER A 90 -3.14 -2.71 -12.99
C SER A 90 -3.16 -3.17 -11.55
N PHE A 91 -4.10 -2.65 -10.77
CA PHE A 91 -4.39 -3.12 -9.41
C PHE A 91 -5.73 -3.82 -9.42
N SER A 92 -5.82 -4.99 -8.78
CA SER A 92 -7.07 -5.76 -8.71
C SER A 92 -7.56 -5.88 -7.27
N GLY A 93 -8.88 -6.06 -7.11
CA GLY A 93 -9.49 -6.30 -5.81
C GLY A 93 -9.39 -5.07 -4.90
N ASN A 94 -9.14 -5.30 -3.60
CA ASN A 94 -9.06 -4.22 -2.62
C ASN A 94 -7.89 -3.25 -2.90
N GLY A 95 -6.86 -3.69 -3.63
CA GLY A 95 -5.74 -2.84 -3.99
C GLY A 95 -6.16 -1.62 -4.82
N SER A 96 -7.14 -1.73 -5.72
CA SER A 96 -7.60 -0.58 -6.51
C SER A 96 -8.42 0.43 -5.70
N LYS A 97 -9.10 -0.01 -4.63
CA LYS A 97 -9.82 0.88 -3.72
C LYS A 97 -8.86 1.79 -2.95
N ILE A 98 -7.79 1.19 -2.41
CA ILE A 98 -6.73 1.90 -1.66
C ILE A 98 -6.09 3.02 -2.50
N LEU A 99 -5.94 2.84 -3.82
CA LEU A 99 -5.36 3.88 -4.67
C LEU A 99 -6.27 5.09 -4.86
N ARG A 100 -7.60 4.89 -4.85
CA ARG A 100 -8.57 5.99 -4.95
C ARG A 100 -8.49 6.94 -3.75
N VAL A 101 -8.10 6.42 -2.59
CA VAL A 101 -7.83 7.22 -1.38
C VAL A 101 -6.68 8.20 -1.59
N ILE A 102 -5.67 7.84 -2.39
CA ILE A 102 -4.55 8.74 -2.72
C ILE A 102 -5.03 9.83 -3.69
N THR A 103 -5.64 9.40 -4.80
CA THR A 103 -6.24 10.31 -5.77
C THR A 103 -7.21 9.57 -6.69
N PRO A 104 -8.35 10.19 -7.08
CA PRO A 104 -9.20 9.67 -8.14
C PRO A 104 -8.68 9.99 -9.56
N ASP A 105 -7.59 10.76 -9.70
CA ASP A 105 -7.00 11.09 -11.01
C ASP A 105 -5.90 10.09 -11.40
N ASP A 106 -6.26 9.12 -12.25
CA ASP A 106 -5.35 8.11 -12.82
C ASP A 106 -4.13 8.73 -13.51
N LYS A 107 -4.27 9.92 -14.12
CA LYS A 107 -3.16 10.61 -14.79
C LYS A 107 -2.20 11.21 -13.77
N LEU A 108 -2.71 11.72 -12.65
CA LEU A 108 -1.88 12.22 -11.56
C LEU A 108 -1.12 11.07 -10.90
N LEU A 109 -1.80 9.97 -10.61
CA LEU A 109 -1.15 8.79 -10.05
C LEU A 109 -0.09 8.24 -11.01
N ALA A 110 -0.39 8.13 -12.31
CA ALA A 110 0.61 7.70 -13.31
C ALA A 110 1.85 8.62 -13.37
N LYS A 111 1.67 9.95 -13.23
CA LYS A 111 2.80 10.89 -13.14
C LYS A 111 3.62 10.64 -11.87
N PHE A 112 2.96 10.42 -10.74
CA PHE A 112 3.60 10.09 -9.47
C PHE A 112 4.42 8.80 -9.58
N THR A 113 3.84 7.71 -10.10
CA THR A 113 4.52 6.44 -10.34
C THR A 113 5.74 6.61 -11.26
N SER A 114 5.56 7.35 -12.36
CA SER A 114 6.65 7.63 -13.30
C SER A 114 7.78 8.41 -12.63
N LYS A 115 7.45 9.36 -11.74
CA LYS A 115 8.45 10.11 -10.98
C LYS A 115 9.25 9.22 -10.04
N ILE A 116 8.60 8.26 -9.36
CA ILE A 116 9.30 7.29 -8.51
C ILE A 116 10.32 6.49 -9.33
N PHE A 117 9.92 5.94 -10.48
CA PHE A 117 10.80 5.19 -11.37
C PHE A 117 11.98 6.03 -11.88
N GLN A 118 11.72 7.27 -12.30
CA GLN A 118 12.78 8.20 -12.74
C GLN A 118 13.79 8.48 -11.63
N LEU A 119 13.33 8.80 -10.41
CA LEU A 119 14.21 9.12 -9.29
C LEU A 119 15.02 7.91 -8.80
N LEU A 120 14.59 6.70 -9.16
CA LEU A 120 15.30 5.44 -8.89
C LEU A 120 16.15 4.96 -10.06
N ASN A 121 16.26 5.74 -11.14
CA ASN A 121 17.03 5.41 -12.34
C ASN A 121 16.54 4.12 -13.03
N VAL A 122 15.23 3.93 -13.12
CA VAL A 122 14.63 2.95 -14.04
C VAL A 122 14.52 3.59 -15.42
N ASP A 123 15.01 2.90 -16.45
CA ASP A 123 14.95 3.38 -17.82
C ASP A 123 13.49 3.62 -18.27
N GLY A 124 13.30 4.67 -19.07
CA GLY A 124 11.99 4.98 -19.66
C GLY A 124 11.52 3.88 -20.62
N THR A 125 10.25 3.96 -21.00
CA THR A 125 9.63 3.05 -21.97
C THR A 125 9.12 3.81 -23.17
N ASP A 126 8.95 3.13 -24.31
CA ASP A 126 8.32 3.68 -25.49
C ASP A 126 6.82 3.86 -25.25
N GLY A 127 6.46 5.05 -24.78
CA GLY A 127 5.09 5.45 -24.48
C GLY A 127 4.91 6.01 -23.08
N LYS A 128 3.66 6.27 -22.71
CA LYS A 128 3.30 6.79 -21.40
C LYS A 128 2.89 5.64 -20.48
N LEU A 129 3.31 5.70 -19.22
CA LEU A 129 2.81 4.83 -18.16
C LEU A 129 1.34 5.17 -17.88
N GLU A 130 0.50 4.14 -17.80
CA GLU A 130 -0.91 4.24 -17.46
C GLU A 130 -1.23 3.31 -16.29
N ILE A 131 -2.02 3.82 -15.33
CA ILE A 131 -2.60 3.00 -14.27
C ILE A 131 -4.00 2.56 -14.73
N LEU A 132 -4.19 1.26 -14.89
CA LEU A 132 -5.43 0.68 -15.38
C LEU A 132 -6.36 0.29 -14.23
N GLY A 133 -7.66 0.45 -14.46
CA GLY A 133 -8.71 -0.09 -13.59
C GLY A 133 -9.04 0.76 -12.36
N LEU A 134 -8.65 2.04 -12.35
CA LEU A 134 -9.05 3.00 -11.34
C LEU A 134 -10.31 3.80 -11.70
N GLY A 135 -10.64 3.98 -12.98
CA GLY A 135 -11.89 4.62 -13.41
C GLY A 135 -13.15 3.75 -13.32
N ASP A 136 -14.32 4.39 -13.13
CA ASP A 136 -15.64 3.74 -13.01
C ASP A 136 -16.21 3.21 -14.34
N MET A 137 -15.66 3.60 -15.49
CA MET A 137 -16.33 3.45 -16.80
C MET A 137 -15.51 2.75 -17.90
N SER A 138 -14.24 2.42 -17.71
CA SER A 138 -13.42 1.82 -18.78
C SER A 138 -12.72 0.54 -18.31
N SER A 139 -13.43 -0.57 -18.47
CA SER A 139 -13.03 -1.94 -18.12
C SER A 139 -12.59 -2.11 -16.67
N SER A 140 -13.39 -2.82 -15.88
CA SER A 140 -12.95 -3.23 -14.53
C SER A 140 -11.54 -3.85 -14.60
N PRO A 141 -10.70 -3.75 -13.55
CA PRO A 141 -9.36 -4.31 -13.57
C PRO A 141 -9.30 -5.73 -14.14
N LYS A 142 -10.31 -6.55 -13.80
CA LYS A 142 -10.50 -7.91 -14.30
C LYS A 142 -10.66 -7.97 -15.83
N GLN A 143 -11.46 -7.07 -16.42
CA GLN A 143 -11.66 -7.01 -17.88
C GLN A 143 -10.38 -6.57 -18.62
N ALA A 144 -9.61 -5.64 -18.06
CA ALA A 144 -8.33 -5.23 -18.62
C ALA A 144 -7.32 -6.40 -18.62
N THR A 145 -7.22 -7.13 -17.50
CA THR A 145 -6.40 -8.36 -17.40
C THR A 145 -6.85 -9.41 -18.41
N CYS A 146 -8.16 -9.69 -18.51
CA CYS A 146 -8.70 -10.66 -19.47
C CYS A 146 -8.42 -10.26 -20.93
N LYS A 147 -8.53 -8.98 -21.27
CA LYS A 147 -8.20 -8.49 -22.62
C LYS A 147 -6.72 -8.73 -22.94
N GLY A 148 -5.82 -8.48 -22.00
CA GLY A 148 -4.40 -8.80 -22.16
C GLY A 148 -4.16 -10.27 -22.49
N ALA A 149 -4.86 -11.18 -21.80
CA ALA A 149 -4.78 -12.61 -22.05
C ALA A 149 -5.34 -13.04 -23.42
N LEU A 150 -6.33 -12.33 -23.97
CA LEU A 150 -6.92 -12.63 -25.28
C LEU A 150 -6.08 -12.10 -26.45
N VAL A 151 -5.36 -11.00 -26.25
CA VAL A 151 -4.59 -10.30 -27.30
C VAL A 151 -3.17 -10.87 -27.43
N THR A 152 -2.71 -11.69 -26.47
CA THR A 152 -1.37 -12.29 -26.55
C THR A 152 -1.31 -13.37 -27.64
N ASN A 153 -0.41 -13.17 -28.61
CA ASN A 153 -0.09 -14.16 -29.65
C ASN A 153 1.11 -15.04 -29.27
N HIS A 154 1.69 -14.84 -28.09
CA HIS A 154 2.77 -15.68 -27.60
C HIS A 154 2.19 -17.02 -27.11
N PRO A 155 2.86 -18.15 -27.41
CA PRO A 155 2.60 -19.39 -26.70
C PRO A 155 2.61 -19.05 -25.21
N LEU A 156 1.61 -19.55 -24.51
CA LEU A 156 1.52 -19.46 -23.06
C LEU A 156 2.59 -20.39 -22.45
N ASP A 157 3.85 -20.16 -22.78
CA ASP A 157 4.96 -21.00 -22.33
C ASP A 157 5.00 -21.02 -20.80
N GLU A 158 5.43 -22.17 -20.28
CA GLU A 158 5.36 -22.68 -18.91
C GLU A 158 6.01 -21.81 -17.83
N ASP A 159 6.59 -20.66 -18.18
CA ASP A 159 7.36 -19.79 -17.30
C ASP A 159 6.49 -18.79 -16.51
N ARG A 160 5.19 -19.08 -16.38
CA ARG A 160 4.18 -18.19 -15.75
C ARG A 160 4.37 -18.00 -14.24
N ASP A 161 5.15 -18.85 -13.58
CA ASP A 161 5.20 -18.94 -12.12
C ASP A 161 6.58 -18.58 -11.53
N LYS A 162 7.33 -17.68 -12.17
CA LYS A 162 8.53 -17.11 -11.53
C LYS A 162 8.11 -16.04 -10.52
N VAL A 163 7.73 -16.48 -9.32
CA VAL A 163 7.63 -15.59 -8.16
C VAL A 163 9.02 -15.01 -7.89
N VAL A 164 9.15 -13.69 -8.06
CA VAL A 164 10.38 -12.95 -7.83
C VAL A 164 10.31 -12.34 -6.44
N ILE A 165 11.21 -12.77 -5.55
CA ILE A 165 11.30 -12.26 -4.18
C ILE A 165 12.66 -11.60 -4.02
N LEU A 166 12.69 -10.34 -3.64
CA LEU A 166 13.93 -9.65 -3.27
C LEU A 166 14.29 -9.96 -1.81
N LYS A 167 15.58 -10.02 -1.53
CA LYS A 167 16.07 -9.95 -0.14
C LYS A 167 15.67 -8.61 0.48
N GLY A 168 15.67 -8.53 1.81
CA GLY A 168 15.21 -7.35 2.55
C GLY A 168 15.97 -6.06 2.25
N ASP A 169 17.21 -6.17 1.79
CA ASP A 169 18.02 -5.03 1.37
C ASP A 169 17.73 -4.56 -0.07
N GLY A 170 16.93 -5.32 -0.82
CA GLY A 170 16.56 -5.05 -2.20
C GLY A 170 17.73 -5.10 -3.20
N THR A 171 18.86 -5.72 -2.86
CA THR A 171 20.06 -5.76 -3.72
C THR A 171 20.16 -7.02 -4.57
N SER A 172 19.44 -8.08 -4.22
CA SER A 172 19.45 -9.37 -4.91
C SER A 172 18.16 -10.15 -4.68
N PHE A 173 17.97 -11.23 -5.44
CA PHE A 173 16.83 -12.13 -5.29
C PHE A 173 17.10 -13.22 -4.25
N VAL A 174 16.04 -13.67 -3.58
CA VAL A 174 16.05 -14.83 -2.68
C VAL A 174 16.30 -16.10 -3.51
N SER A 175 17.41 -16.80 -3.20
CA SER A 175 17.77 -18.10 -3.76
C SER A 175 17.15 -19.25 -2.95
N ASN A 176 17.41 -20.50 -3.33
CA ASN A 176 16.95 -21.65 -2.54
C ASN A 176 17.73 -21.85 -1.24
N ASP A 177 18.91 -21.23 -1.11
CA ASP A 177 19.74 -21.29 0.10
C ASP A 177 19.33 -20.23 1.14
N ASP A 178 18.53 -19.25 0.73
CA ASP A 178 17.99 -18.21 1.60
C ASP A 178 16.73 -18.70 2.32
N THR A 179 16.93 -19.33 3.48
CA THR A 179 15.86 -19.78 4.39
C THR A 179 15.66 -18.78 5.53
N TYR A 180 14.54 -18.88 6.26
CA TYR A 180 14.35 -18.02 7.44
C TYR A 180 15.42 -18.27 8.52
N ASP A 181 15.90 -19.49 8.68
CA ASP A 181 17.01 -19.82 9.58
C ASP A 181 18.36 -19.23 9.15
N SER A 182 18.54 -18.95 7.85
CA SER A 182 19.74 -18.29 7.34
C SER A 182 19.81 -16.79 7.66
N ILE A 183 18.70 -16.19 8.13
CA ILE A 183 18.65 -14.77 8.49
C ILE A 183 19.45 -14.52 9.77
N ASP A 184 20.56 -13.81 9.61
CA ASP A 184 21.45 -13.37 10.69
C ASP A 184 21.32 -11.87 11.00
N ALA A 185 22.07 -11.39 11.99
CA ALA A 185 22.08 -9.97 12.36
C ALA A 185 22.51 -9.05 11.20
N ALA A 186 23.46 -9.49 10.36
CA ALA A 186 23.93 -8.69 9.23
C ALA A 186 22.85 -8.52 8.16
N TYR A 187 22.02 -9.53 7.92
CA TYR A 187 20.86 -9.45 7.05
C TYR A 187 19.80 -8.47 7.60
N ILE A 188 19.55 -8.53 8.91
CA ILE A 188 18.62 -7.62 9.60
C ILE A 188 19.09 -6.17 9.49
N ASP A 189 20.36 -5.90 9.78
CA ASP A 189 20.96 -4.56 9.68
C ASP A 189 20.86 -4.01 8.25
N LYS A 190 21.15 -4.82 7.23
CA LYS A 190 21.01 -4.41 5.82
C LYS A 190 19.55 -4.13 5.44
N THR A 191 18.62 -4.93 5.95
CA THR A 191 17.17 -4.70 5.75
C THR A 191 16.75 -3.37 6.37
N LYS A 192 17.19 -3.09 7.61
CA LYS A 192 16.94 -1.82 8.28
C LYS A 192 17.45 -0.63 7.48
N VAL A 193 18.71 -0.66 7.06
CA VAL A 193 19.32 0.40 6.24
C VAL A 193 18.54 0.61 4.93
N ALA A 194 18.09 -0.46 4.28
CA ALA A 194 17.28 -0.34 3.06
C ALA A 194 15.93 0.34 3.31
N VAL A 195 15.30 0.08 4.45
CA VAL A 195 14.02 0.69 4.85
C VAL A 195 14.20 2.16 5.26
N GLU A 196 15.29 2.48 5.97
CA GLU A 196 15.67 3.87 6.28
C GLU A 196 15.89 4.68 5.00
N ASN A 197 16.61 4.11 4.03
CA ASN A 197 16.83 4.70 2.71
C ASN A 197 15.51 4.91 1.94
N PHE A 198 14.55 3.98 2.07
CA PHE A 198 13.22 4.14 1.48
C PHE A 198 12.47 5.33 2.09
N PHE A 199 12.45 5.47 3.42
CA PHE A 199 11.81 6.62 4.07
C PHE A 199 12.53 7.93 3.76
N GLU A 200 13.86 7.91 3.67
CA GLU A 200 14.62 9.07 3.21
C GLU A 200 14.23 9.47 1.78
N PHE A 201 14.18 8.49 0.89
CA PHE A 201 13.74 8.69 -0.48
C PHE A 201 12.33 9.28 -0.53
N ALA A 202 11.36 8.69 0.19
CA ALA A 202 9.95 9.10 0.15
C ALA A 202 9.77 10.53 0.68
N PHE A 203 10.28 10.83 1.87
CA PHE A 203 9.98 12.09 2.56
C PHE A 203 10.83 13.28 2.12
N TYR A 204 12.03 13.04 1.59
CA TYR A 204 12.94 14.11 1.21
C TYR A 204 13.16 14.20 -0.29
N LYS A 205 13.45 13.09 -0.98
CA LYS A 205 13.73 13.13 -2.42
C LYS A 205 12.44 13.22 -3.24
N LEU A 206 11.51 12.30 -3.02
CA LEU A 206 10.28 12.19 -3.78
C LEU A 206 9.34 13.35 -3.46
N ASN A 207 9.09 13.65 -2.19
CA ASN A 207 8.23 14.77 -1.81
C ASN A 207 8.76 16.13 -2.28
N LYS A 208 10.08 16.31 -2.39
CA LYS A 208 10.66 17.55 -2.97
C LYS A 208 10.35 17.67 -4.47
N GLU A 209 10.41 16.58 -5.20
CA GLU A 209 10.22 16.54 -6.66
C GLU A 209 8.75 16.38 -7.06
N PHE A 210 7.91 15.97 -6.12
CA PHE A 210 6.48 15.74 -6.26
C PHE A 210 5.82 16.01 -4.90
N ASN A 211 5.46 17.27 -4.66
CA ASN A 211 4.95 17.73 -3.37
C ASN A 211 3.62 17.01 -3.01
N PHE A 212 3.61 16.30 -1.88
CA PHE A 212 2.45 15.51 -1.46
C PHE A 212 1.26 16.38 -1.02
N ASP A 213 1.52 17.56 -0.46
CA ASP A 213 0.48 18.53 -0.13
C ASP A 213 -0.17 19.04 -1.43
N GLU A 214 0.62 19.66 -2.31
CA GLU A 214 0.09 20.27 -3.54
C GLU A 214 -0.62 19.29 -4.48
N ASN A 215 -0.20 18.02 -4.51
CA ASN A 215 -0.75 17.03 -5.42
C ASN A 215 -1.85 16.15 -4.79
N PHE A 216 -1.79 15.90 -3.48
CA PHE A 216 -2.70 14.95 -2.83
C PHE A 216 -3.47 15.53 -1.65
N GLY A 217 -3.09 16.70 -1.13
CA GLY A 217 -3.68 17.32 0.06
C GLY A 217 -3.23 16.61 1.33
N VAL A 218 -1.94 16.31 1.46
CA VAL A 218 -1.36 15.85 2.73
C VAL A 218 -1.05 17.05 3.61
N THR A 219 -1.55 17.04 4.84
CA THR A 219 -1.29 18.14 5.78
C THR A 219 0.20 18.22 6.16
N PRO A 220 0.77 19.43 6.34
CA PRO A 220 2.13 19.60 6.83
C PRO A 220 2.40 18.88 8.15
N GLU A 221 1.41 18.86 9.05
CA GLU A 221 1.46 18.23 10.36
C GLU A 221 1.57 16.70 10.25
N SER A 222 0.73 16.06 9.42
CA SER A 222 0.80 14.61 9.20
C SER A 222 2.10 14.19 8.52
N LEU A 223 2.62 15.00 7.59
CA LEU A 223 3.92 14.77 6.96
C LEU A 223 5.09 14.94 7.94
N ALA A 224 5.04 15.93 8.83
CA ALA A 224 6.04 16.11 9.87
C ALA A 224 6.04 14.91 10.82
N LEU A 225 4.86 14.50 11.29
CA LEU A 225 4.71 13.34 12.17
C LEU A 225 5.21 12.06 11.51
N ALA A 226 4.93 11.84 10.22
CA ALA A 226 5.47 10.71 9.47
C ALA A 226 7.00 10.70 9.43
N LYS A 227 7.65 11.86 9.28
CA LYS A 227 9.11 11.96 9.31
C LYS A 227 9.70 11.60 10.67
N ASP A 228 8.98 11.92 11.74
CA ASP A 228 9.41 11.68 13.11
C ASP A 228 9.30 10.20 13.47
N VAL A 229 8.15 9.56 13.20
CA VAL A 229 7.87 8.21 13.72
C VAL A 229 8.29 7.07 12.79
N CYS A 230 8.42 7.31 11.49
CA CYS A 230 8.62 6.21 10.53
C CYS A 230 10.00 5.56 10.55
N ARG A 231 10.95 6.10 11.32
CA ARG A 231 12.31 5.56 11.47
C ARG A 231 12.53 4.85 12.81
N ASP A 232 11.54 4.88 13.69
CA ASP A 232 11.65 4.31 15.02
C ASP A 232 11.31 2.81 15.00
N ASP A 233 11.92 2.07 15.93
CA ASP A 233 11.64 0.66 16.20
C ASP A 233 11.74 -0.31 14.99
N LEU A 234 12.43 0.08 13.92
CA LEU A 234 12.58 -0.75 12.71
C LEU A 234 13.13 -2.14 13.02
N ASP A 235 14.16 -2.23 13.87
CA ASP A 235 14.73 -3.51 14.31
C ASP A 235 13.69 -4.40 14.99
N THR A 236 12.88 -3.82 15.88
CA THR A 236 11.81 -4.53 16.59
C THR A 236 10.80 -5.10 15.60
N PHE A 237 10.35 -4.31 14.63
CA PHE A 237 9.39 -4.77 13.64
C PHE A 237 9.97 -5.81 12.67
N ILE A 238 11.22 -5.66 12.25
CA ILE A 238 11.92 -6.66 11.42
C ILE A 238 11.99 -7.99 12.17
N ASN A 239 12.49 -7.97 13.41
CA ASN A 239 12.62 -9.16 14.24
C ASN A 239 11.27 -9.83 14.49
N ARG A 240 10.23 -9.07 14.82
CA ARG A 240 8.88 -9.60 15.03
C ARG A 240 8.34 -10.28 13.77
N GLY A 241 8.52 -9.67 12.59
CA GLY A 241 8.10 -10.25 11.32
C GLY A 241 8.85 -11.56 11.01
N ILE A 242 10.16 -11.59 11.23
CA ILE A 242 10.97 -12.80 11.04
C ILE A 242 10.56 -13.91 12.01
N THR A 243 10.32 -13.60 13.29
CA THR A 243 9.88 -14.58 14.29
C THR A 243 8.56 -15.22 13.88
N LEU A 244 7.56 -14.42 13.50
CA LEU A 244 6.27 -14.94 13.03
C LEU A 244 6.43 -15.82 11.78
N ALA A 245 7.24 -15.37 10.82
CA ALA A 245 7.50 -16.15 9.61
C ALA A 245 8.22 -17.48 9.91
N LYS A 246 9.13 -17.51 10.90
CA LYS A 246 9.79 -18.75 11.36
C LYS A 246 8.81 -19.70 12.04
N GLU A 247 7.92 -19.18 12.88
CA GLU A 247 6.88 -19.97 13.56
C GLU A 247 5.92 -20.63 12.55
N ASP A 248 5.53 -19.91 11.50
CA ASP A 248 4.63 -20.41 10.46
C ASP A 248 5.29 -21.45 9.52
N SER A 249 6.62 -21.38 9.36
CA SER A 249 7.37 -22.12 8.33
C SER A 249 8.38 -23.15 8.85
N ASN A 250 8.45 -23.36 10.17
CA ASN A 250 9.50 -24.15 10.84
C ASN A 250 10.95 -23.69 10.55
N GLY A 251 11.16 -22.46 10.08
CA GLY A 251 12.48 -21.82 9.88
C GLY A 251 13.30 -22.32 8.67
N GLN A 252 13.18 -23.59 8.31
CA GLN A 252 13.93 -24.23 7.23
C GLN A 252 13.39 -23.90 5.84
N GLU A 253 12.16 -23.41 5.75
CA GLU A 253 11.59 -23.03 4.46
C GLU A 253 12.31 -21.80 3.88
N LYS A 254 12.34 -21.77 2.55
CA LYS A 254 12.81 -20.62 1.77
C LYS A 254 12.01 -19.38 2.17
N ILE A 255 12.69 -18.24 2.26
CA ILE A 255 12.04 -16.94 2.46
C ILE A 255 10.96 -16.75 1.38
N SER A 256 9.71 -16.70 1.82
CA SER A 256 8.52 -16.72 0.95
C SER A 256 8.00 -15.32 0.61
N GLU A 257 8.43 -14.30 1.35
CA GLU A 257 8.18 -12.89 1.06
C GLU A 257 9.39 -12.04 1.46
N THR A 258 9.52 -10.84 0.88
CA THR A 258 10.62 -9.94 1.23
C THR A 258 10.45 -9.40 2.65
N THR A 259 11.53 -9.41 3.43
CA THR A 259 11.55 -8.84 4.79
C THR A 259 11.51 -7.30 4.78
N PHE A 260 11.72 -6.67 3.62
CA PHE A 260 11.64 -5.20 3.43
C PHE A 260 10.31 -4.62 3.92
N PHE A 261 9.19 -5.32 3.70
CA PHE A 261 7.87 -4.84 4.09
C PHE A 261 7.52 -5.06 5.57
N TYR A 262 8.30 -5.84 6.32
CA TYR A 262 8.01 -6.14 7.74
C TYR A 262 7.98 -4.89 8.61
N PRO A 263 9.04 -4.05 8.61
CA PRO A 263 9.00 -2.81 9.38
C PRO A 263 8.00 -1.79 8.84
N ILE A 264 7.79 -1.74 7.53
CA ILE A 264 6.82 -0.81 6.93
C ILE A 264 5.40 -1.10 7.43
N LYS A 265 5.01 -2.37 7.56
CA LYS A 265 3.72 -2.78 8.17
C LYS A 265 3.58 -2.27 9.59
N GLY A 266 4.62 -2.41 10.43
CA GLY A 266 4.62 -1.92 11.81
C GLY A 266 4.57 -0.40 11.91
N VAL A 267 5.40 0.28 11.12
CA VAL A 267 5.48 1.74 11.05
C VAL A 267 4.16 2.36 10.61
N MET A 268 3.45 1.78 9.63
CA MET A 268 2.14 2.30 9.21
C MET A 268 1.12 2.27 10.37
N ASN A 269 1.19 1.26 11.24
CA ASN A 269 0.34 1.21 12.44
C ASN A 269 0.69 2.32 13.42
N VAL A 270 1.98 2.49 13.75
CA VAL A 270 2.47 3.55 14.64
C VAL A 270 2.10 4.94 14.11
N LEU A 271 2.29 5.18 12.81
CA LEU A 271 1.92 6.45 12.17
C LEU A 271 0.42 6.70 12.28
N SER A 272 -0.41 5.69 12.00
CA SER A 272 -1.87 5.83 12.08
C SER A 272 -2.33 6.15 13.51
N GLU A 273 -1.74 5.49 14.51
CA GLU A 273 -2.00 5.78 15.93
C GLU A 273 -1.54 7.19 16.33
N ALA A 274 -0.35 7.60 15.88
CA ALA A 274 0.19 8.92 16.16
C ALA A 274 -0.69 10.04 15.58
N ILE A 275 -1.14 9.90 14.32
CA ILE A 275 -2.06 10.85 13.68
C ILE A 275 -3.36 10.92 14.47
N ASN A 276 -3.97 9.77 14.81
CA ASN A 276 -5.20 9.74 15.57
C ASN A 276 -5.06 10.43 16.93
N ASN A 277 -3.98 10.17 17.65
CA ASN A 277 -3.72 10.77 18.96
C ASN A 277 -3.52 12.30 18.85
N SER A 278 -2.83 12.79 17.82
CA SER A 278 -2.69 14.22 17.57
C SER A 278 -4.05 14.90 17.38
N LEU A 279 -4.91 14.32 16.54
CA LEU A 279 -6.24 14.86 16.24
C LEU A 279 -7.19 14.81 17.44
N MET A 280 -7.03 13.85 18.35
CA MET A 280 -7.82 13.77 19.59
C MET A 280 -7.37 14.80 20.62
N ASN A 281 -6.06 15.11 20.68
CA ASN A 281 -5.52 16.11 21.59
C ASN A 281 -5.88 17.54 21.16
N GLU A 282 -6.04 17.80 19.87
CA GLU A 282 -6.49 19.11 19.35
C GLU A 282 -7.99 19.40 19.61
N LYS A 283 -8.79 18.35 19.84
CA LYS A 283 -10.24 18.47 20.11
C LYS A 283 -10.58 18.70 21.58
N ASN A 284 -9.60 18.57 22.49
CA ASN A 284 -9.73 18.77 23.94
C ASN A 284 -9.16 20.13 24.36
#